data_AF-A0A1I2QGW0-F1
#
_entry.id   AF-A0A1I2QGW0-F1
#
_cell.length_a   1.000
_cell.length_b   1.000
_cell.length_c   1.000
_cell.angle_alpha   90.00
_cell.angle_beta   90.00
_cell.angle_gamma   90.00
#
_symmetry.space_group_name_H-M   'P 1'
#
loop_
_entity.id
_entity.type
_entity.pdbx_description
1 polymer ?
#
loop_
_entity_poly.entity_id
_entity_poly.type
_entity_poly.pdbx_seq_one_letter_code
_entity_poly.pdbx_strand_id
1 'polypeptide(L)'
;MAYIDYLKADYSDKPKRLREEYIKRDKENLAQLIQERVARDIDNIIERWYEIDDVGLITVQEKFLDLLEEAEQLYSFGYYTGAVAVSGIASEEYAKYLFQKNIGGVDNNTQEKRINRLATQKVIDGTLRDKFHDIRRLRNECMHYDQSFKSLSDEDLKLKAQNILSLYKEVLSSIADKHISNEKAIISVEHYDSEREFTLKYRNILMKNGVNLQLPPGVKNQVKQSLYLILEIDIETEMFKEMTLFDILNGGLSVVDLTIPQTEMISEAAIKEGNIMAATLISAVNGAGLTADWNLICIDEVCRCNLGVDDLAKLV
;
A
#
# COMPACT_ATOMS: atom_id res chain seq x y z
N MET A 1 5.01 -27.63 -24.68
CA MET A 1 5.53 -27.81 -23.31
C MET A 1 4.90 -29.06 -22.72
N ALA A 2 5.64 -29.89 -21.99
CA ALA A 2 5.07 -31.02 -21.25
C ALA A 2 4.65 -30.54 -19.84
N TYR A 3 3.49 -30.99 -19.36
CA TYR A 3 2.98 -30.67 -18.02
C TYR A 3 3.14 -31.90 -17.12
N ILE A 4 3.67 -31.70 -15.91
CA ILE A 4 3.89 -32.76 -14.92
C ILE A 4 3.10 -32.39 -13.67
N ASP A 5 2.10 -33.20 -13.34
CA ASP A 5 1.22 -33.01 -12.17
C ASP A 5 1.51 -34.05 -11.08
N TYR A 6 2.66 -33.91 -10.42
CA TYR A 6 3.11 -34.84 -9.37
C TYR A 6 3.59 -34.06 -8.14
N LEU A 7 2.71 -33.21 -7.60
CA LEU A 7 3.02 -32.40 -6.42
C LEU A 7 3.04 -33.22 -5.13
N LYS A 8 2.26 -34.31 -5.06
CA LYS A 8 2.01 -35.08 -3.83
C LYS A 8 2.43 -36.53 -4.01
N ALA A 9 3.18 -37.06 -3.05
CA ALA A 9 3.41 -38.50 -2.95
C ALA A 9 2.21 -39.21 -2.32
N ASP A 10 1.95 -40.44 -2.75
CA ASP A 10 1.00 -41.32 -2.09
C ASP A 10 1.68 -42.01 -0.89
N TYR A 11 1.07 -41.86 0.28
CA TYR A 11 1.49 -42.46 1.55
C TYR A 11 0.42 -43.39 2.13
N SER A 12 -0.46 -43.90 1.26
CA SER A 12 -1.51 -44.86 1.60
C SER A 12 -0.94 -46.13 2.26
N ASP A 13 0.29 -46.50 1.91
CA ASP A 13 1.05 -47.63 2.46
C ASP A 13 1.57 -47.39 3.89
N LYS A 14 1.61 -46.15 4.38
CA LYS A 14 2.10 -45.81 5.72
C LYS A 14 0.99 -45.83 6.78
N PRO A 15 1.30 -46.22 8.04
CA PRO A 15 0.41 -46.03 9.19
C PRO A 15 0.02 -44.56 9.37
N LYS A 16 -1.22 -44.29 9.82
CA LYS A 16 -1.81 -42.94 9.89
C LYS A 16 -0.92 -41.90 10.57
N ARG A 17 -0.33 -42.24 11.73
CA ARG A 17 0.57 -41.34 12.47
C ARG A 17 1.82 -40.97 11.68
N LEU A 18 2.47 -41.94 11.02
CA LEU A 18 3.65 -41.69 10.19
C LEU A 18 3.27 -40.90 8.92
N ARG A 19 2.11 -41.19 8.32
CA ARG A 19 1.60 -40.47 7.14
C ARG A 19 1.53 -38.95 7.37
N GLU A 20 1.06 -38.53 8.53
CA GLU A 20 0.98 -37.10 8.88
C GLU A 20 2.36 -36.44 8.95
N GLU A 21 3.36 -37.14 9.49
CA GLU A 21 4.75 -36.67 9.53
C GLU A 21 5.37 -36.55 8.12
N TYR A 22 5.13 -37.52 7.23
CA TYR A 22 5.57 -37.45 5.83
C TYR A 22 4.91 -36.27 5.09
N ILE A 23 3.60 -36.10 5.23
CA ILE A 23 2.86 -34.98 4.60
C ILE A 23 3.38 -33.64 5.12
N LYS A 24 3.65 -33.52 6.43
CA LYS A 24 4.19 -32.30 7.03
C LYS A 24 5.55 -31.94 6.41
N ARG A 25 6.47 -32.90 6.36
CA ARG A 25 7.79 -32.72 5.73
C ARG A 25 7.68 -32.29 4.27
N ASP A 26 6.82 -32.94 3.49
CA ASP A 26 6.65 -32.61 2.07
C ASP A 26 6.04 -31.21 1.87
N LYS A 27 5.12 -30.78 2.74
CA LYS A 27 4.60 -29.40 2.75
C LYS A 27 5.68 -28.38 3.08
N GLU A 28 6.55 -28.66 4.05
CA GLU A 28 7.68 -27.79 4.41
C GLU A 28 8.65 -27.66 3.24
N ASN A 29 9.00 -28.76 2.58
CA ASN A 29 9.83 -28.76 1.38
C ASN A 29 9.17 -27.98 0.23
N LEU A 30 7.86 -28.15 0.02
CA LEU A 30 7.12 -27.40 -0.99
C LEU A 30 7.12 -25.90 -0.70
N ALA A 31 6.94 -25.50 0.57
CA ALA A 31 7.01 -24.10 0.97
C ALA A 31 8.37 -23.50 0.65
N GLN A 32 9.47 -24.21 0.94
CA GLN A 32 10.81 -23.78 0.59
C GLN A 32 11.00 -23.64 -0.93
N LEU A 33 10.54 -24.61 -1.73
CA LEU A 33 10.61 -24.54 -3.19
C LEU A 33 9.84 -23.33 -3.77
N ILE A 34 8.68 -23.01 -3.20
CA ILE A 34 7.90 -21.84 -3.59
C ILE A 34 8.65 -20.55 -3.23
N GLN A 35 9.20 -20.47 -2.02
CA GLN A 35 10.00 -19.32 -1.58
C GLN A 35 11.22 -19.09 -2.48
N GLU A 36 11.97 -20.14 -2.80
CA GLU A 36 13.12 -20.07 -3.71
C GLU A 36 12.72 -19.66 -5.14
N ARG A 37 11.53 -20.06 -5.59
CA ARG A 37 11.01 -19.63 -6.89
C ARG A 37 10.67 -18.14 -6.89
N VAL A 38 9.97 -17.66 -5.87
CA VAL A 38 9.63 -16.23 -5.75
C VAL A 38 10.88 -15.39 -5.56
N ALA A 39 11.81 -15.80 -4.70
CA ALA A 39 13.04 -15.07 -4.43
C ALA A 39 13.92 -14.92 -5.69
N ARG A 40 13.93 -15.91 -6.59
CA ARG A 40 14.66 -15.83 -7.87
C ARG A 40 14.04 -14.88 -8.89
N ASP A 41 12.74 -14.60 -8.79
CA ASP A 41 12.00 -13.75 -9.73
C ASP A 41 11.62 -12.40 -9.11
N ILE A 42 12.07 -12.10 -7.89
CA ILE A 42 11.60 -10.95 -7.11
C ILE A 42 11.85 -9.62 -7.83
N ASP A 43 13.01 -9.45 -8.46
CA ASP A 43 13.34 -8.24 -9.19
C ASP A 43 12.41 -8.05 -10.40
N ASN A 44 12.14 -9.11 -11.17
CA ASN A 44 11.20 -9.04 -12.29
C ASN A 44 9.76 -8.77 -11.82
N ILE A 45 9.36 -9.32 -10.67
CA ILE A 45 8.05 -9.03 -10.06
C ILE A 45 7.97 -7.54 -9.72
N ILE A 46 9.01 -6.98 -9.10
CA ILE A 46 9.06 -5.56 -8.75
C ILE A 46 9.04 -4.68 -10.01
N GLU A 47 9.84 -4.97 -11.03
CA GLU A 47 9.84 -4.22 -12.28
C GLU A 47 8.44 -4.20 -12.93
N ARG A 48 7.76 -5.36 -12.97
CA ARG A 48 6.38 -5.43 -13.47
C ARG A 48 5.39 -4.63 -12.62
N TRP A 49 5.56 -4.56 -11.30
CA TRP A 49 4.74 -3.67 -10.47
C TRP A 49 4.92 -2.19 -10.84
N TYR A 50 6.15 -1.76 -11.16
CA TYR A 50 6.43 -0.38 -11.59
C TYR A 50 5.93 -0.06 -13.01
N GLU A 51 5.64 -1.08 -13.83
CA GLU A 51 5.04 -0.91 -15.16
C GLU A 51 3.53 -0.60 -15.11
N ILE A 52 2.87 -0.76 -13.96
CA ILE A 52 1.43 -0.53 -13.78
C ILE A 52 1.17 0.88 -13.24
N ASP A 53 0.35 1.66 -13.94
CA ASP A 53 -0.05 3.00 -13.52
C ASP A 53 -0.91 3.00 -12.25
N ASP A 54 -0.82 4.05 -11.43
CA ASP A 54 -1.72 4.23 -10.28
C ASP A 54 -3.14 4.66 -10.70
N VAL A 55 -4.18 4.04 -10.13
CA VAL A 55 -5.57 4.46 -10.37
C VAL A 55 -6.00 5.64 -9.47
N GLY A 56 -5.41 5.76 -8.27
CA GLY A 56 -5.81 6.72 -7.23
C GLY A 56 -6.60 6.04 -6.09
N LEU A 57 -7.27 6.83 -5.25
CA LEU A 57 -8.10 6.32 -4.17
C LEU A 57 -9.53 6.09 -4.66
N ILE A 58 -10.05 4.89 -4.46
CA ILE A 58 -11.46 4.56 -4.70
C ILE A 58 -12.05 4.12 -3.36
N THR A 59 -13.09 4.82 -2.89
CA THR A 59 -13.66 4.59 -1.54
C THR A 59 -14.88 3.67 -1.55
N VAL A 60 -15.29 3.15 -2.71
CA VAL A 60 -16.40 2.20 -2.79
C VAL A 60 -15.88 0.80 -2.50
N GLN A 61 -16.67 -0.02 -1.81
CA GLN A 61 -16.35 -1.42 -1.54
C GLN A 61 -17.13 -2.30 -2.51
N GLU A 62 -16.52 -2.65 -3.63
CA GLU A 62 -17.17 -3.37 -4.72
C GLU A 62 -16.24 -4.43 -5.28
N LYS A 63 -16.81 -5.58 -5.67
CA LYS A 63 -16.06 -6.77 -6.12
C LYS A 63 -15.14 -6.50 -7.32
N PHE A 64 -15.42 -5.50 -8.14
CA PHE A 64 -14.57 -5.16 -9.28
C PHE A 64 -13.20 -4.62 -8.85
N LEU A 65 -13.07 -4.10 -7.62
CA LEU A 65 -11.79 -3.66 -7.05
C LEU A 65 -10.95 -4.85 -6.59
N ASP A 66 -11.56 -5.86 -5.95
CA ASP A 66 -10.88 -7.12 -5.60
C ASP A 66 -10.32 -7.78 -6.88
N LEU A 67 -11.10 -7.75 -7.96
CA LEU A 67 -10.67 -8.28 -9.26
C LEU A 67 -9.59 -7.41 -9.93
N LEU A 68 -9.56 -6.10 -9.69
CA LEU A 68 -8.46 -5.25 -10.14
C LEU A 68 -7.16 -5.67 -9.47
N GLU A 69 -7.19 -5.83 -8.14
CA GLU A 69 -6.03 -6.26 -7.36
C GLU A 69 -5.54 -7.65 -7.81
N GLU A 70 -6.46 -8.60 -7.99
CA GLU A 70 -6.12 -9.93 -8.52
C GLU A 70 -5.46 -9.83 -9.91
N ALA A 71 -5.97 -8.97 -10.80
CA ALA A 71 -5.40 -8.80 -12.12
C ALA A 71 -3.99 -8.18 -12.09
N GLU A 72 -3.74 -7.22 -11.21
CA GLU A 72 -2.42 -6.62 -10.98
C GLU A 72 -1.42 -7.64 -10.44
N GLN A 73 -1.85 -8.48 -9.48
CA GLN A 73 -1.03 -9.57 -8.97
C GLN A 73 -0.70 -10.58 -10.08
N LEU A 74 -1.71 -11.02 -10.86
CA LEU A 74 -1.49 -11.94 -11.98
C LEU A 74 -0.49 -11.39 -12.98
N TYR A 75 -0.59 -10.10 -13.34
CA TYR A 75 0.38 -9.45 -14.23
C TYR A 75 1.79 -9.45 -13.62
N SER A 76 1.89 -9.02 -12.37
CA SER A 76 3.17 -8.85 -11.68
C SER A 76 3.89 -10.17 -11.42
N PHE A 77 3.16 -11.29 -11.33
CA PHE A 77 3.72 -12.65 -11.26
C PHE A 77 3.89 -13.33 -12.63
N GLY A 78 3.52 -12.67 -13.74
CA GLY A 78 3.75 -13.14 -15.11
C GLY A 78 2.66 -14.03 -15.68
N TYR A 79 1.50 -14.06 -15.04
CA TYR A 79 0.33 -14.79 -15.50
C TYR A 79 -0.52 -13.91 -16.42
N TYR A 80 0.05 -13.49 -17.55
CA TYR A 80 -0.54 -12.47 -18.45
C TYR A 80 -1.91 -12.86 -19.02
N THR A 81 -2.11 -14.12 -19.42
CA THR A 81 -3.43 -14.61 -19.86
C THR A 81 -4.48 -14.48 -18.75
N GLY A 82 -4.08 -14.76 -17.50
CA GLY A 82 -4.93 -14.58 -16.33
C GLY A 82 -5.27 -13.11 -16.13
N ALA A 83 -4.26 -12.23 -16.14
CA ALA A 83 -4.44 -10.79 -16.00
C ALA A 83 -5.43 -10.25 -17.06
N VAL A 84 -5.28 -10.62 -18.33
CA VAL A 84 -6.21 -10.21 -19.40
C VAL A 84 -7.64 -10.68 -19.12
N ALA A 85 -7.81 -11.94 -18.71
CA ALA A 85 -9.13 -12.48 -18.43
C ALA A 85 -9.79 -11.78 -17.24
N VAL A 86 -9.06 -11.62 -16.13
CA VAL A 86 -9.58 -11.00 -14.90
C VAL A 86 -9.86 -9.52 -15.09
N SER A 87 -8.98 -8.75 -15.74
CA SER A 87 -9.26 -7.33 -16.06
C SER A 87 -10.53 -7.16 -16.90
N GLY A 88 -10.77 -8.06 -17.85
CA GLY A 88 -11.99 -8.04 -18.65
C GLY A 88 -13.25 -8.35 -17.84
N ILE A 89 -13.18 -9.28 -16.87
CA ILE A 89 -14.27 -9.58 -15.94
C ILE A 89 -14.52 -8.38 -15.00
N ALA A 90 -13.46 -7.82 -14.43
CA ALA A 90 -13.52 -6.66 -13.55
C ALA A 90 -14.18 -5.45 -14.24
N SER A 91 -13.81 -5.20 -15.51
CA SER A 91 -14.44 -4.17 -16.35
C SER A 91 -15.93 -4.45 -16.61
N GLU A 92 -16.30 -5.72 -16.82
CA GLU A 92 -17.72 -6.08 -16.97
C GLU A 92 -18.52 -5.81 -15.69
N GLU A 93 -18.01 -6.21 -14.53
CA GLU A 93 -18.64 -5.97 -13.23
C GLU A 93 -18.74 -4.47 -12.93
N TYR A 94 -17.71 -3.70 -13.26
CA TYR A 94 -17.76 -2.24 -13.14
C TYR A 94 -18.84 -1.61 -14.04
N ALA A 95 -18.99 -2.09 -15.28
CA ALA A 95 -20.07 -1.63 -16.15
C ALA A 95 -21.47 -1.98 -15.57
N LYS A 96 -21.62 -3.15 -14.92
CA LYS A 96 -22.86 -3.52 -14.20
C LYS A 96 -23.13 -2.57 -13.05
N TYR A 97 -22.12 -2.28 -12.24
CA TYR A 97 -22.19 -1.32 -11.15
C TYR A 97 -22.67 0.06 -11.64
N LEU A 98 -22.04 0.62 -12.68
CA LEU A 98 -22.45 1.89 -13.26
C LEU A 98 -23.90 1.87 -13.76
N PHE A 99 -24.31 0.76 -14.37
CA PHE A 99 -25.67 0.60 -14.89
C PHE A 99 -26.70 0.59 -13.75
N GLN A 100 -26.46 -0.22 -12.71
CA GLN A 100 -27.35 -0.32 -11.56
C GLN A 100 -27.44 1.02 -10.81
N LYS A 101 -26.32 1.69 -10.60
CA LYS A 101 -26.23 2.96 -9.87
C LYS A 101 -26.94 4.12 -10.58
N ASN A 102 -26.85 4.21 -11.91
CA ASN A 102 -27.30 5.40 -12.65
C ASN A 102 -28.59 5.20 -13.44
N ILE A 103 -28.89 3.96 -13.87
CA ILE A 103 -30.04 3.65 -14.74
C ILE A 103 -31.05 2.77 -14.01
N GLY A 104 -30.58 1.79 -13.24
CA GLY A 104 -31.42 0.84 -12.51
C GLY A 104 -32.13 -0.20 -13.38
N GLY A 105 -32.86 -1.12 -12.72
CA GLY A 105 -33.63 -2.20 -13.35
C GLY A 105 -32.88 -3.53 -13.49
N VAL A 106 -33.57 -4.55 -14.00
CA VAL A 106 -32.99 -5.90 -14.24
C VAL A 106 -32.02 -5.83 -15.42
N ASP A 107 -30.74 -6.08 -15.16
CA ASP A 107 -29.72 -6.09 -16.20
C ASP A 107 -29.67 -7.43 -16.93
N ASN A 108 -30.50 -7.57 -17.96
CA ASN A 108 -30.45 -8.68 -18.92
C ASN A 108 -29.63 -8.33 -20.17
N ASN A 109 -28.83 -7.28 -20.13
CA ASN A 109 -28.09 -6.83 -21.31
C ASN A 109 -26.78 -7.61 -21.45
N THR A 110 -26.47 -7.98 -22.69
CA THR A 110 -25.09 -8.31 -23.07
C THR A 110 -24.17 -7.14 -22.74
N GLN A 111 -22.89 -7.40 -22.40
CA GLN A 111 -21.90 -6.36 -22.07
C GLN A 111 -21.88 -5.21 -23.09
N GLU A 112 -21.94 -5.51 -24.40
CA GLU A 112 -21.98 -4.51 -25.46
C GLU A 112 -23.17 -3.55 -25.36
N LYS A 113 -24.38 -4.10 -25.20
CA LYS A 113 -25.62 -3.33 -25.01
C LYS A 113 -25.55 -2.47 -23.75
N ARG A 114 -24.95 -2.99 -22.67
CA ARG A 114 -24.77 -2.25 -21.41
C ARG A 114 -23.88 -1.02 -21.61
N ILE A 115 -22.71 -1.20 -22.21
CA ILE A 115 -21.77 -0.12 -22.52
C ILE A 115 -22.44 0.95 -23.41
N ASN A 116 -23.12 0.52 -24.48
CA ASN A 116 -23.80 1.45 -25.37
C ASN A 116 -24.94 2.21 -24.68
N ARG A 117 -25.67 1.56 -23.77
CA ARG A 117 -26.75 2.21 -23.01
C ARG A 117 -26.21 3.20 -21.98
N LEU A 118 -25.10 2.89 -21.31
CA LEU A 118 -24.40 3.84 -20.44
C LEU A 118 -23.99 5.10 -21.20
N ALA A 119 -23.47 4.94 -22.43
CA ALA A 119 -23.09 6.06 -23.28
C ALA A 119 -24.30 6.88 -23.75
N THR A 120 -25.38 6.23 -24.21
CA THR A 120 -26.61 6.92 -24.63
C THR A 120 -27.26 7.71 -23.50
N GLN A 121 -27.17 7.20 -22.26
CA GLN A 121 -27.66 7.88 -21.06
C GLN A 121 -26.66 8.91 -20.49
N LYS A 122 -25.53 9.15 -21.17
CA LYS A 122 -24.46 10.07 -20.75
C LYS A 122 -23.86 9.79 -19.37
N VAL A 123 -23.92 8.52 -18.92
CA VAL A 123 -23.22 8.06 -17.70
C VAL A 123 -21.72 7.98 -17.97
N ILE A 124 -21.36 7.59 -19.20
CA ILE A 124 -19.99 7.60 -19.71
C ILE A 124 -19.95 8.39 -21.02
N ASP A 125 -18.80 8.97 -21.34
CA ASP A 125 -18.59 9.67 -22.61
C ASP A 125 -18.18 8.69 -23.73
N GLY A 126 -17.99 9.23 -24.94
CA GLY A 126 -17.57 8.44 -26.11
C GLY A 126 -16.20 7.80 -25.91
N THR A 127 -15.27 8.50 -25.25
CA THR A 127 -13.92 8.02 -24.98
C THR A 127 -13.94 6.79 -24.07
N LEU A 128 -14.65 6.87 -22.93
CA LEU A 128 -14.80 5.75 -22.00
C LEU A 128 -15.56 4.59 -22.63
N ARG A 129 -16.58 4.86 -23.45
CA ARG A 129 -17.31 3.84 -24.20
C ARG A 129 -16.36 3.03 -25.10
N ASP A 130 -15.48 3.71 -25.83
CA ASP A 130 -14.55 3.06 -26.75
C ASP A 130 -13.53 2.20 -25.98
N LYS A 131 -13.00 2.70 -24.86
CA LYS A 131 -12.13 1.92 -23.95
C LYS A 131 -12.81 0.66 -23.41
N PHE A 132 -14.06 0.75 -22.98
CA PHE A 132 -14.84 -0.43 -22.57
C PHE A 132 -14.98 -1.47 -23.68
N HIS A 133 -15.20 -1.04 -24.93
CA HIS A 133 -15.27 -1.96 -26.06
C HIS A 133 -13.92 -2.56 -26.43
N ASP A 134 -12.82 -1.82 -26.25
CA ASP A 134 -11.46 -2.31 -26.44
C ASP A 134 -11.12 -3.42 -25.44
N ILE A 135 -11.42 -3.19 -24.16
CA ILE A 135 -11.28 -4.21 -23.11
C ILE A 135 -12.10 -5.45 -23.46
N ARG A 136 -13.36 -5.28 -23.86
CA ARG A 136 -14.23 -6.39 -24.26
C ARG A 136 -13.64 -7.21 -25.41
N ARG A 137 -13.10 -6.55 -26.44
CA ARG A 137 -12.49 -7.20 -27.60
C ARG A 137 -11.27 -8.01 -27.20
N LEU A 138 -10.34 -7.40 -26.45
CA LEU A 138 -9.14 -8.07 -25.95
C LEU A 138 -9.48 -9.29 -25.08
N ARG A 139 -10.46 -9.15 -24.19
CA ARG A 139 -10.96 -10.26 -23.37
C ARG A 139 -11.54 -11.37 -24.23
N ASN A 140 -12.29 -11.06 -25.27
CA ASN A 140 -12.89 -12.08 -26.14
C ASN A 140 -11.85 -12.83 -26.98
N GLU A 141 -10.84 -12.14 -27.51
CA GLU A 141 -9.68 -12.77 -28.17
C GLU A 141 -8.99 -13.79 -27.24
N CYS A 142 -8.77 -13.38 -25.97
CA CYS A 142 -8.18 -14.22 -24.93
C CYS A 142 -9.08 -15.43 -24.58
N MET A 143 -10.36 -15.19 -24.29
CA MET A 143 -11.28 -16.23 -23.79
C MET A 143 -11.68 -17.25 -24.84
N HIS A 144 -11.78 -16.84 -26.11
CA HIS A 144 -11.99 -17.77 -27.21
C HIS A 144 -10.70 -18.47 -27.64
N TYR A 145 -9.56 -18.08 -27.05
CA TYR A 145 -8.25 -18.66 -27.29
C TYR A 145 -8.00 -18.81 -28.80
N ASP A 146 -8.24 -17.70 -29.51
CA ASP A 146 -8.19 -17.68 -30.97
C ASP A 146 -6.76 -17.92 -31.48
N GLN A 147 -6.62 -18.16 -32.79
CA GLN A 147 -5.33 -18.51 -33.36
C GLN A 147 -4.31 -17.36 -33.25
N SER A 148 -4.78 -16.12 -33.25
CA SER A 148 -3.95 -14.94 -32.97
C SER A 148 -3.41 -14.97 -31.55
N PHE A 149 -4.23 -15.28 -30.55
CA PHE A 149 -3.84 -15.33 -29.15
C PHE A 149 -2.90 -16.50 -28.85
N LYS A 150 -3.13 -17.66 -29.47
CA LYS A 150 -2.27 -18.86 -29.35
C LYS A 150 -0.87 -18.68 -29.90
N SER A 151 -0.69 -17.78 -30.85
CA SER A 151 0.59 -17.55 -31.53
C SER A 151 1.40 -16.40 -30.94
N LEU A 152 0.87 -15.72 -29.91
CA LEU A 152 1.56 -14.64 -29.23
C LEU A 152 2.80 -15.16 -28.50
N SER A 153 3.88 -14.37 -28.56
CA SER A 153 5.02 -14.55 -27.67
C SER A 153 4.65 -14.12 -26.24
N ASP A 154 5.48 -14.48 -25.27
CA ASP A 154 5.28 -14.06 -23.88
C ASP A 154 5.35 -12.53 -23.73
N GLU A 155 6.21 -11.87 -24.50
CA GLU A 155 6.30 -10.40 -24.57
C GLU A 155 5.04 -9.78 -25.17
N ASP A 156 4.48 -10.36 -26.24
CA ASP A 156 3.23 -9.85 -26.82
C ASP A 156 2.06 -10.01 -25.84
N LEU A 157 2.04 -11.12 -25.07
CA LEU A 157 1.06 -11.34 -24.01
C LEU A 157 1.23 -10.34 -22.87
N LYS A 158 2.47 -10.07 -22.45
CA LYS A 158 2.79 -9.05 -21.45
C LYS A 158 2.26 -7.68 -21.89
N LEU A 159 2.55 -7.25 -23.11
CA LEU A 159 2.08 -5.98 -23.65
C LEU A 159 0.55 -5.89 -23.71
N LYS A 160 -0.12 -6.98 -24.13
CA LYS A 160 -1.60 -7.04 -24.12
C LYS A 160 -2.17 -6.94 -22.70
N ALA A 161 -1.56 -7.63 -21.74
CA ALA A 161 -1.99 -7.59 -20.33
C ALA A 161 -1.77 -6.22 -19.70
N GLN A 162 -0.65 -5.55 -20.01
CA GLN A 162 -0.41 -4.19 -19.56
C GLN A 162 -1.43 -3.22 -20.15
N ASN A 163 -1.71 -3.33 -21.46
CA ASN A 163 -2.66 -2.46 -22.15
C ASN A 163 -4.08 -2.58 -21.56
N ILE A 164 -4.59 -3.80 -21.36
CA ILE A 164 -5.94 -3.98 -20.81
C ILE A 164 -6.05 -3.49 -19.36
N LEU A 165 -4.99 -3.65 -18.54
CA LEU A 165 -4.93 -3.09 -17.18
C LEU A 165 -4.97 -1.57 -17.20
N SER A 166 -4.13 -0.94 -18.03
CA SER A 166 -4.11 0.52 -18.18
C SER A 166 -5.48 1.06 -18.63
N LEU A 167 -6.06 0.46 -19.68
CA LEU A 167 -7.43 0.80 -20.14
C LEU A 167 -8.46 0.65 -19.02
N TYR A 168 -8.37 -0.41 -18.21
CA TYR A 168 -9.33 -0.62 -17.13
C TYR A 168 -9.18 0.43 -16.02
N LYS A 169 -7.96 0.78 -15.62
CA LYS A 169 -7.70 1.86 -14.65
C LYS A 169 -8.17 3.21 -15.16
N GLU A 170 -7.99 3.49 -16.45
CA GLU A 170 -8.53 4.70 -17.07
C GLU A 170 -10.07 4.73 -17.02
N VAL A 171 -10.72 3.60 -17.20
CA VAL A 171 -12.18 3.50 -17.09
C VAL A 171 -12.66 3.76 -15.65
N LEU A 172 -11.89 3.34 -14.65
CA LEU A 172 -12.14 3.62 -13.23
C LEU A 172 -11.91 5.09 -12.84
N SER A 173 -11.25 5.89 -13.68
CA SER A 173 -10.90 7.28 -13.35
C SER A 173 -12.11 8.17 -13.04
N SER A 174 -13.31 7.77 -13.45
CA SER A 174 -14.55 8.50 -13.16
C SER A 174 -14.99 8.42 -11.69
N ILE A 175 -14.50 7.42 -10.94
CA ILE A 175 -14.80 7.22 -9.51
C ILE A 175 -13.55 7.29 -8.63
N ALA A 176 -12.37 7.44 -9.22
CA ALA A 176 -11.11 7.53 -8.51
C ALA A 176 -10.79 8.99 -8.15
N ASP A 177 -10.41 9.21 -6.89
CA ASP A 177 -9.86 10.46 -6.42
C ASP A 177 -8.34 10.46 -6.58
N LYS A 178 -7.84 11.41 -7.38
CA LYS A 178 -6.40 11.62 -7.61
C LYS A 178 -5.79 12.65 -6.66
N HIS A 179 -6.61 13.44 -5.97
CA HIS A 179 -6.20 14.47 -5.03
C HIS A 179 -6.91 14.27 -3.68
N ILE A 180 -6.31 13.40 -2.87
CA ILE A 180 -6.92 12.92 -1.63
C ILE A 180 -6.85 14.03 -0.58
N SER A 181 -7.91 14.81 -0.49
CA SER A 181 -8.00 15.95 0.43
C SER A 181 -8.36 15.56 1.87
N ASN A 182 -8.82 14.32 2.11
CA ASN A 182 -9.28 13.87 3.42
C ASN A 182 -8.45 12.68 3.92
N GLU A 183 -7.50 12.94 4.83
CA GLU A 183 -6.65 11.91 5.43
C GLU A 183 -7.45 10.84 6.19
N LYS A 184 -8.62 11.18 6.76
CA LYS A 184 -9.47 10.21 7.44
C LYS A 184 -10.01 9.14 6.49
N ALA A 185 -10.20 9.48 5.22
CA ALA A 185 -10.63 8.53 4.21
C ALA A 185 -9.55 7.48 3.92
N ILE A 186 -8.26 7.82 4.09
CA ILE A 186 -7.11 6.91 3.89
C ILE A 186 -7.00 5.92 5.04
N ILE A 187 -7.18 6.42 6.28
CA ILE A 187 -7.11 5.62 7.51
C ILE A 187 -8.29 4.65 7.61
N SER A 188 -9.46 5.03 7.07
CA SER A 188 -10.64 4.15 7.06
C SER A 188 -10.61 3.03 6.02
N VAL A 189 -9.61 2.99 5.13
CA VAL A 189 -9.45 1.86 4.20
C VAL A 189 -8.83 0.70 5.00
N GLU A 190 -9.67 -0.22 5.49
CA GLU A 190 -9.30 -1.33 6.38
C GLU A 190 -8.42 -2.45 5.75
N HIS A 191 -7.76 -2.20 4.62
CA HIS A 191 -7.08 -3.23 3.82
C HIS A 191 -5.58 -2.93 3.66
N TYR A 192 -4.84 -3.02 4.76
CA TYR A 192 -3.37 -3.04 4.70
C TYR A 192 -2.88 -4.35 5.30
N ASP A 193 -2.04 -5.10 4.58
CA ASP A 193 -1.49 -6.37 5.05
C ASP A 193 -0.43 -6.15 6.14
N SER A 194 0.18 -4.95 6.18
CA SER A 194 1.14 -4.57 7.21
C SER A 194 1.27 -3.06 7.40
N GLU A 195 1.77 -2.65 8.57
CA GLU A 195 2.13 -1.26 8.88
C GLU A 195 3.15 -0.68 7.88
N ARG A 196 4.07 -1.51 7.37
CA ARG A 196 5.07 -1.09 6.37
C ARG A 196 4.42 -0.71 5.06
N GLU A 197 3.45 -1.50 4.62
CA GLU A 197 2.67 -1.22 3.42
C GLU A 197 1.85 0.06 3.59
N PHE A 198 1.17 0.20 4.74
CA PHE A 198 0.45 1.42 5.09
C PHE A 198 1.36 2.65 5.01
N THR A 199 2.52 2.60 5.68
CA THR A 199 3.50 3.69 5.71
C THR A 199 3.95 4.09 4.31
N LEU A 200 4.23 3.11 3.44
CA LEU A 200 4.65 3.34 2.07
C LEU A 200 3.54 4.00 1.23
N LYS A 201 2.31 3.47 1.29
CA LYS A 201 1.16 4.00 0.54
C LYS A 201 0.76 5.39 1.05
N TYR A 202 0.70 5.58 2.37
CA TYR A 202 0.39 6.86 2.99
C TYR A 202 1.41 7.95 2.60
N ARG A 203 2.72 7.63 2.64
CA ARG A 203 3.77 8.52 2.12
C ARG A 203 3.50 8.95 0.68
N ASN A 204 3.19 7.98 -0.20
CA ASN A 204 2.94 8.28 -1.61
C ASN A 204 1.76 9.23 -1.82
N ILE A 205 0.71 9.07 -1.01
CA ILE A 205 -0.44 9.97 -1.03
C ILE A 205 -0.04 11.38 -0.62
N LEU A 206 0.69 11.53 0.51
CA LEU A 206 1.19 12.83 0.96
C LEU A 206 2.03 13.53 -0.12
N MET A 207 2.94 12.78 -0.77
CA MET A 207 3.76 13.32 -1.86
C MET A 207 2.92 13.82 -3.03
N LYS A 208 1.86 13.09 -3.43
CA LYS A 208 0.93 13.53 -4.48
C LYS A 208 0.13 14.78 -4.08
N ASN A 209 -0.09 14.99 -2.79
CA ASN A 209 -0.71 16.18 -2.23
C ASN A 209 0.27 17.34 -1.99
N GLY A 210 1.54 17.20 -2.39
CA GLY A 210 2.56 18.23 -2.28
C GLY A 210 3.30 18.26 -0.93
N VAL A 211 3.06 17.29 -0.05
CA VAL A 211 3.77 17.13 1.23
C VAL A 211 4.87 16.11 1.06
N ASN A 212 6.13 16.56 1.05
CA ASN A 212 7.28 15.68 0.97
C ASN A 212 7.94 15.50 2.35
N LEU A 213 7.73 14.33 2.95
CA LEU A 213 8.38 13.93 4.20
C LEU A 213 9.64 13.07 3.96
N GLN A 214 9.96 12.76 2.69
CA GLN A 214 11.02 11.84 2.36
C GLN A 214 12.40 12.50 2.49
N LEU A 215 13.29 11.82 3.19
CA LEU A 215 14.69 12.17 3.28
C LEU A 215 15.46 11.68 2.04
N PRO A 216 16.53 12.39 1.63
CA PRO A 216 17.34 11.99 0.49
C PRO A 216 17.89 10.55 0.62
N PRO A 217 18.03 9.81 -0.50
CA PRO A 217 18.67 8.50 -0.51
C PRO A 217 20.07 8.55 0.14
N GLY A 218 20.40 7.51 0.90
CA GLY A 218 21.69 7.38 1.59
C GLY A 218 21.75 8.03 2.97
N VAL A 219 20.75 8.84 3.36
CA VAL A 219 20.60 9.31 4.74
C VAL A 219 20.11 8.15 5.60
N LYS A 220 20.95 7.68 6.52
CA LYS A 220 20.61 6.57 7.43
C LYS A 220 19.95 7.04 8.72
N ASN A 221 20.36 8.21 9.21
CA ASN A 221 19.85 8.80 10.44
C ASN A 221 19.60 10.29 10.20
N GLN A 222 18.54 10.80 10.80
CA GLN A 222 18.32 12.23 10.94
C GLN A 222 18.64 12.65 12.37
N VAL A 223 19.49 13.66 12.52
CA VAL A 223 19.82 14.27 13.81
C VAL A 223 19.22 15.66 13.84
N LYS A 224 18.55 16.00 14.93
CA LYS A 224 18.04 17.34 15.21
C LYS A 224 18.65 17.84 16.50
N GLN A 225 19.12 19.08 16.49
CA GLN A 225 19.56 19.79 17.69
C GLN A 225 18.81 21.11 17.74
N SER A 226 18.04 21.32 18.80
CA SER A 226 17.24 22.53 18.97
C SER A 226 16.98 22.83 20.45
N LEU A 227 16.25 23.92 20.70
CA LEU A 227 15.65 24.24 21.97
C LEU A 227 14.23 23.70 22.00
N TYR A 228 13.94 22.88 23.01
CA TYR A 228 12.67 22.21 23.16
C TYR A 228 11.98 22.63 24.45
N LEU A 229 10.68 22.89 24.34
CA LEU A 229 9.79 22.93 25.50
C LEU A 229 9.32 21.49 25.78
N ILE A 230 9.44 21.04 27.03
CA ILE A 230 8.89 19.75 27.44
C ILE A 230 7.39 19.92 27.66
N LEU A 231 6.58 19.19 26.91
CA LEU A 231 5.12 19.23 27.05
C LEU A 231 4.61 18.14 27.98
N GLU A 232 5.17 16.95 27.89
CA GLU A 232 4.72 15.78 28.63
C GLU A 232 5.90 14.86 28.91
N ILE A 233 5.92 14.27 30.10
CA ILE A 233 6.89 13.25 30.49
C ILE A 233 6.11 12.03 31.02
N ASP A 234 6.09 10.94 30.25
CA ASP A 234 5.58 9.66 30.73
C ASP A 234 6.74 8.72 31.03
N ILE A 235 7.27 8.81 32.24
CA ILE A 235 8.31 7.90 32.74
C ILE A 235 7.85 7.05 33.91
N GLU A 236 6.61 7.20 34.38
CA GLU A 236 6.09 6.46 35.54
C GLU A 236 5.32 5.20 35.13
N THR A 237 4.81 5.11 33.90
CA THR A 237 4.05 3.93 33.45
C THR A 237 4.96 2.72 33.18
N GLU A 238 4.47 1.50 33.42
CA GLU A 238 5.29 0.28 33.25
C GLU A 238 5.56 -0.09 31.78
N MET A 239 4.78 0.43 30.83
CA MET A 239 4.78 -0.03 29.44
C MET A 239 5.53 0.87 28.48
N PHE A 240 5.45 2.20 28.63
CA PHE A 240 6.07 3.16 27.72
C PHE A 240 6.83 4.19 28.52
N LYS A 241 8.03 4.55 28.04
CA LYS A 241 8.87 5.56 28.65
C LYS A 241 9.14 6.59 27.57
N GLU A 242 8.38 7.68 27.57
CA GLU A 242 8.40 8.64 26.49
C GLU A 242 8.35 10.09 26.98
N MET A 243 8.77 11.01 26.11
CA MET A 243 8.69 12.44 26.35
C MET A 243 8.23 13.16 25.09
N THR A 244 7.29 14.09 25.25
CA THR A 244 6.83 14.95 24.16
C THR A 244 7.55 16.29 24.21
N LEU A 245 8.28 16.60 23.15
CA LEU A 245 9.09 17.80 22.98
C LEU A 245 8.52 18.70 21.88
N PHE A 246 8.40 20.00 22.15
CA PHE A 246 8.05 21.01 21.15
C PHE A 246 9.28 21.83 20.75
N ASP A 247 9.67 21.77 19.47
CA ASP A 247 10.78 22.54 18.91
C ASP A 247 10.40 24.02 18.80
N ILE A 248 10.98 24.85 19.69
CA ILE A 248 10.65 26.27 19.80
C ILE A 248 11.12 27.04 18.56
N LEU A 249 12.22 26.60 17.93
CA LEU A 249 12.84 27.34 16.82
C LEU A 249 12.22 27.01 15.48
N ASN A 250 11.90 25.74 15.25
CA ASN A 250 11.44 25.26 13.95
C ASN A 250 9.92 25.04 13.89
N GLY A 251 9.25 24.99 15.04
CA GLY A 251 7.86 24.63 15.15
C GLY A 251 7.65 23.14 14.85
N GLY A 252 7.23 22.36 15.83
CA GLY A 252 6.92 20.96 15.63
C GLY A 252 7.02 20.13 16.89
N LEU A 253 6.29 19.02 16.91
CA LEU A 253 6.29 18.06 18.00
C LEU A 253 7.21 16.89 17.68
N SER A 254 7.87 16.37 18.70
CA SER A 254 8.66 15.14 18.64
C SER A 254 8.35 14.32 19.89
N VAL A 255 7.80 13.12 19.68
CA VAL A 255 7.65 12.12 20.74
C VAL A 255 8.94 11.31 20.75
N VAL A 256 9.57 11.22 21.91
CA VAL A 256 10.91 10.66 22.08
C VAL A 256 10.85 9.46 23.00
N ASP A 257 11.26 8.30 22.49
CA ASP A 257 11.42 7.10 23.29
C ASP A 257 12.64 7.22 24.21
N LEU A 258 12.46 6.80 25.46
CA LEU A 258 13.47 6.86 26.51
C LEU A 258 13.87 5.45 26.93
N THR A 259 15.16 5.22 26.97
CA THR A 259 15.73 4.03 27.63
C THR A 259 15.67 4.18 29.15
N ILE A 260 15.72 3.06 29.88
CA ILE A 260 15.73 3.06 31.36
C ILE A 260 16.79 4.04 31.94
N PRO A 261 18.05 4.03 31.49
CA PRO A 261 19.04 5.00 31.99
C PRO A 261 18.66 6.47 31.74
N GLN A 262 17.97 6.76 30.64
CA GLN A 262 17.51 8.11 30.34
C GLN A 262 16.35 8.54 31.25
N THR A 263 15.45 7.62 31.60
CA THR A 263 14.39 7.88 32.59
C THR A 263 14.96 8.19 33.98
N GLU A 264 16.02 7.49 34.38
CA GLU A 264 16.72 7.74 35.63
C GLU A 264 17.40 9.12 35.59
N MET A 265 18.12 9.43 34.50
CA MET A 265 18.74 10.74 34.29
C MET A 265 17.72 11.88 34.37
N ILE A 266 16.56 11.73 33.73
CA ILE A 266 15.47 12.74 33.76
C ILE A 266 14.96 12.95 35.19
N SER A 267 14.76 11.85 35.93
CA SER A 267 14.31 11.88 37.32
C SER A 267 15.34 12.54 38.24
N GLU A 268 16.62 12.18 38.10
CA GLU A 268 17.73 12.71 38.90
C GLU A 268 17.98 14.20 38.63
N ALA A 269 17.88 14.62 37.37
CA ALA A 269 18.00 16.02 36.97
C ALA A 269 16.78 16.87 37.38
N ALA A 270 15.72 16.23 37.89
CA ALA A 270 14.44 16.85 38.26
C ALA A 270 13.83 17.68 37.11
N ILE A 271 13.95 17.15 35.89
CA ILE A 271 13.37 17.72 34.67
C ILE A 271 11.85 17.59 34.74
N LYS A 272 11.12 18.66 34.39
CA LYS A 272 9.66 18.72 34.47
C LYS A 272 9.03 19.26 33.20
N GLU A 273 7.75 18.94 33.01
CA GLU A 273 6.88 19.60 32.04
C GLU A 273 6.96 21.13 32.18
N GLY A 274 6.95 21.81 31.05
CA GLY A 274 7.11 23.26 30.93
C GLY A 274 8.57 23.74 30.90
N ASN A 275 9.57 22.89 31.18
CA ASN A 275 10.98 23.28 31.14
C ASN A 275 11.49 23.45 29.70
N ILE A 276 12.45 24.37 29.51
CA ILE A 276 13.14 24.56 28.23
C ILE A 276 14.52 23.91 28.31
N MET A 277 14.77 22.99 27.38
CA MET A 277 15.99 22.20 27.30
C MET A 277 16.62 22.33 25.92
N ALA A 278 17.95 22.32 25.86
CA ALA A 278 18.66 22.05 24.62
C ALA A 278 18.75 20.53 24.49
N ALA A 279 18.23 19.95 23.40
CA ALA A 279 18.29 18.51 23.20
C ALA A 279 18.84 18.17 21.82
N THR A 280 19.55 17.04 21.76
CA THR A 280 19.92 16.38 20.52
C THR A 280 19.12 15.10 20.38
N LEU A 281 18.32 15.02 19.31
CA LEU A 281 17.47 13.89 18.98
C LEU A 281 18.02 13.19 17.74
N ILE A 282 17.85 11.86 17.69
CA ILE A 282 18.19 11.05 16.51
C ILE A 282 17.04 10.14 16.15
N SER A 283 16.77 10.01 14.87
CA SER A 283 15.83 9.01 14.34
C SER A 283 16.47 8.26 13.19
N ALA A 284 16.28 6.95 13.17
CA ALA A 284 16.68 6.12 12.02
C ALA A 284 15.73 6.38 10.84
N VAL A 285 16.28 6.34 9.63
CA VAL A 285 15.49 6.49 8.40
C VAL A 285 15.09 5.10 7.91
N ASN A 286 13.80 4.86 7.78
CA ASN A 286 13.25 3.58 7.34
C ASN A 286 13.37 3.39 5.82
N GLY A 287 13.01 2.19 5.33
CA GLY A 287 13.07 1.85 3.90
C GLY A 287 12.18 2.72 2.99
N ALA A 288 11.19 3.43 3.55
CA ALA A 288 10.35 4.38 2.81
C ALA A 288 10.97 5.79 2.74
N GLY A 289 12.12 6.02 3.40
CA GLY A 289 12.79 7.31 3.49
C GLY A 289 12.19 8.25 4.54
N LEU A 290 11.44 7.72 5.51
CA LEU A 290 10.84 8.49 6.60
C LEU A 290 11.61 8.27 7.90
N THR A 291 11.60 9.26 8.79
CA THR A 291 12.05 9.08 10.17
C THR A 291 11.14 8.09 10.89
N ALA A 292 11.74 7.13 11.59
CA ALA A 292 11.07 6.28 12.56
C ALA A 292 11.02 6.99 13.94
N ASP A 293 10.99 6.21 15.02
CA ASP A 293 10.96 6.73 16.38
C ASP A 293 12.17 7.62 16.68
N TRP A 294 11.90 8.74 17.37
CA TRP A 294 12.95 9.64 17.82
C TRP A 294 13.51 9.16 19.15
N ASN A 295 14.83 9.17 19.26
CA ASN A 295 15.56 8.76 20.44
C ASN A 295 16.36 9.95 20.96
N LEU A 296 16.46 10.06 22.27
CA LEU A 296 17.27 11.09 22.93
C LEU A 296 18.76 10.72 22.83
N ILE A 297 19.62 11.65 22.41
CA ILE A 297 21.09 11.52 22.55
C ILE A 297 21.55 12.23 23.81
N CYS A 298 21.19 13.51 23.94
CA CYS A 298 21.54 14.32 25.09
C CYS A 298 20.47 15.39 25.33
N ILE A 299 20.39 15.84 26.58
CA ILE A 299 19.51 16.91 27.01
C ILE A 299 20.23 17.73 28.07
N ASP A 300 20.25 19.04 27.87
CA ASP A 300 20.95 20.00 28.73
C ASP A 300 19.98 21.12 29.13
N GLU A 301 20.05 21.50 30.40
CA GLU A 301 19.16 22.51 30.94
C GLU A 301 19.50 23.90 30.41
N VAL A 302 18.47 24.63 29.93
CA VAL A 302 18.60 26.02 29.50
C VAL A 302 17.81 26.95 30.42
N CYS A 303 16.53 26.65 30.68
CA CYS A 303 15.71 27.39 31.64
C CYS A 303 14.69 26.50 32.38
N ARG A 304 14.63 26.64 33.72
CA ARG A 304 13.48 26.23 34.55
C ARG A 304 12.42 27.31 34.56
N CYS A 305 11.79 27.45 33.41
CA CYS A 305 10.60 28.26 33.24
C CYS A 305 9.39 27.30 33.38
N ASN A 306 8.30 27.68 34.04
CA ASN A 306 7.04 26.90 34.03
C ASN A 306 6.14 27.52 32.96
N LEU A 307 6.43 27.21 31.69
CA LEU A 307 5.68 27.75 30.56
C LEU A 307 4.60 26.76 30.14
N GLY A 308 3.37 27.26 29.98
CA GLY A 308 2.29 26.49 29.37
C GLY A 308 2.32 26.59 27.85
N VAL A 309 1.53 25.74 27.18
CA VAL A 309 1.34 25.80 25.73
C VAL A 309 0.82 27.19 25.28
N ASP A 310 0.01 27.85 26.11
CA ASP A 310 -0.53 29.19 25.85
C ASP A 310 0.54 30.30 25.87
N ASP A 311 1.68 30.07 26.51
CA ASP A 311 2.78 31.03 26.57
C ASP A 311 3.70 30.96 25.33
N LEU A 312 3.63 29.87 24.57
CA LEU A 312 4.37 29.70 23.31
C LEU A 312 3.98 30.75 22.26
N ALA A 313 2.71 31.19 22.24
CA ALA A 313 2.21 32.19 21.31
C ALA A 313 2.82 33.60 21.53
N LYS A 314 3.53 33.82 22.64
CA LYS A 314 4.25 35.08 22.95
C LYS A 314 5.75 34.99 22.69
N LEU A 315 6.26 33.80 22.37
CA LEU A 315 7.69 33.52 22.15
C LEU A 315 8.06 33.44 20.65
N VAL A 316 7.06 33.37 19.77
CA VAL A 316 7.18 33.42 18.30
C VAL A 316 6.76 34.80 17.80
#